data_AF-A0A669BR34-F1
#
_entry.id   AF-A0A669BR34-F1
#
_cell.length_a   1.000
_cell.length_b   1.000
_cell.length_c   1.000
_cell.angle_alpha   90.00
_cell.angle_beta   90.00
_cell.angle_gamma   90.00
#
_symmetry.space_group_name_H-M   'P 1'
#
loop_
_entity.id
_entity.type
_entity.pdbx_description
1 polymer ?
#
loop_
_entity_poly.entity_id
_entity_poly.type
_entity_poly.pdbx_seq_one_letter_code
_entity_poly.pdbx_strand_id
1 'polypeptide(L)'
;KHRNLCKSLQNDLYLFWFCRNPEEFPIRLDLREDEGSDDNRSSSLGRSAPSDDASVVSDYQEDGVGDYDEDIPPVAAYELTNILKQGYLEKKRKDHSFFGPEWQKRWCILNNSIFYYFGSEKDKQQKGSFYINDYTVQMVTNLRKDSKRKSCFELSAPGKRPFQFTASSPQEAREWVDQINFVLRDLSSNFIPVDDEEEEEEDEDTYDDIEGWSTKPRLGRPRPPGEEE
;
A
#
# COMPACT_ATOMS: atom_id res chain seq x y z
N LYS A 1 20.27 -9.54 -14.05
CA LYS A 1 18.82 -9.84 -13.90
C LYS A 1 18.52 -10.89 -12.82
N HIS A 2 19.25 -12.02 -12.72
CA HIS A 2 19.00 -13.05 -11.69
C HIS A 2 19.22 -12.63 -10.22
N ARG A 3 20.15 -11.71 -9.92
CA ARG A 3 20.44 -11.30 -8.53
C ARG A 3 19.34 -10.45 -7.87
N ASN A 4 18.53 -9.75 -8.65
CA ASN A 4 17.45 -8.90 -8.13
C ASN A 4 16.18 -9.72 -7.87
N LEU A 5 15.93 -10.77 -8.65
CA LEU A 5 14.85 -11.72 -8.41
C LEU A 5 15.04 -12.44 -7.06
N CYS A 6 16.28 -12.87 -6.78
CA CYS A 6 16.60 -13.58 -5.54
C CYS A 6 16.37 -12.70 -4.30
N LYS A 7 16.74 -11.41 -4.34
CA LYS A 7 16.49 -10.47 -3.22
C LYS A 7 15.02 -10.13 -3.04
N SER A 8 14.25 -10.02 -4.13
CA SER A 8 12.80 -9.80 -4.07
C SER A 8 12.12 -10.97 -3.38
N LEU A 9 12.38 -12.19 -3.86
CA LEU A 9 11.80 -13.41 -3.30
C LEU A 9 12.18 -13.63 -1.83
N GLN A 10 13.39 -13.24 -1.44
CA GLN A 10 13.87 -13.39 -0.06
C GLN A 10 13.24 -12.37 0.89
N ASN A 11 12.91 -11.17 0.41
CA ASN A 11 12.14 -10.18 1.17
C ASN A 11 10.65 -10.55 1.22
N ASP A 12 10.09 -11.06 0.13
CA ASP A 12 8.70 -11.52 0.06
C ASP A 12 8.47 -12.71 1.00
N LEU A 13 9.42 -13.65 1.07
CA LEU A 13 9.41 -14.74 2.04
C LEU A 13 9.58 -14.25 3.49
N TYR A 14 10.41 -13.23 3.73
CA TYR A 14 10.60 -12.67 5.07
C TYR A 14 9.34 -11.96 5.58
N LEU A 15 8.71 -11.14 4.74
CA LEU A 15 7.43 -10.47 5.04
C LEU A 15 6.30 -11.49 5.22
N PHE A 16 6.21 -12.49 4.35
CA PHE A 16 5.22 -13.55 4.45
C PHE A 16 5.39 -14.38 5.74
N TRP A 17 6.62 -14.69 6.12
CA TRP A 17 6.91 -15.45 7.34
C TRP A 17 6.66 -14.63 8.61
N PHE A 18 7.03 -13.35 8.62
CA PHE A 18 6.74 -12.43 9.73
C PHE A 18 5.23 -12.25 9.98
N CYS A 19 4.42 -12.18 8.92
CA CYS A 19 2.96 -12.08 9.04
C CYS A 19 2.30 -13.38 9.53
N ARG A 20 2.94 -14.55 9.38
CA ARG A 20 2.35 -15.84 9.75
C ARG A 20 2.79 -16.37 11.12
N ASN A 21 3.87 -15.85 11.71
CA ASN A 21 4.37 -16.28 13.02
C ASN A 21 4.63 -15.10 13.98
N PRO A 22 3.58 -14.39 14.45
CA PRO A 22 3.74 -13.28 15.39
C PRO A 22 4.21 -13.71 16.79
N GLU A 23 4.03 -14.99 17.15
CA GLU A 23 4.37 -15.55 18.47
C GLU A 23 5.87 -15.90 18.63
N GLU A 24 6.65 -16.02 17.53
CA GLU A 24 8.08 -16.37 17.59
C GLU A 24 9.00 -15.17 17.89
N PHE A 25 8.47 -13.94 17.84
CA PHE A 25 9.23 -12.71 18.10
C PHE A 25 8.56 -11.86 19.19
N PRO A 26 8.63 -12.27 20.47
CA PRO A 26 8.17 -11.42 21.56
C PRO A 26 9.07 -10.18 21.64
N ILE A 27 8.53 -9.03 21.23
CA ILE A 27 9.16 -7.73 21.47
C ILE A 27 9.17 -7.55 22.99
N ARG A 28 10.36 -7.66 23.62
CA ARG A 28 10.55 -7.32 25.03
C ARG A 28 10.21 -5.83 25.23
N LEU A 29 9.01 -5.56 25.72
CA LEU A 29 8.69 -4.33 26.44
C LEU A 29 9.46 -4.36 27.76
N ASP A 30 10.56 -3.62 27.86
CA ASP A 30 11.01 -3.12 29.17
C ASP A 30 10.39 -1.73 29.36
N LEU A 31 9.15 -1.73 29.87
CA LEU A 31 8.55 -0.56 30.50
C LEU A 31 9.32 -0.30 31.81
N ARG A 32 9.97 0.86 31.90
CA ARG A 32 10.26 1.50 33.17
C ARG A 32 9.52 2.83 33.21
N GLU A 33 8.39 2.77 33.90
CA GLU A 33 7.69 3.92 34.47
C GLU A 33 8.59 4.57 35.51
N ASP A 34 8.69 5.90 35.50
CA ASP A 34 8.85 6.65 36.74
C ASP A 34 8.12 8.00 36.62
N GLU A 35 7.22 8.20 37.56
CA GLU A 35 6.25 9.27 37.73
C GLU A 35 6.85 10.50 38.41
N GLY A 36 6.18 11.65 38.24
CA GLY A 36 6.08 12.65 39.32
C GLY A 36 6.62 14.05 39.01
N SER A 37 5.73 15.05 39.02
CA SER A 37 5.68 16.05 40.11
C SER A 37 4.69 17.19 39.80
N ASP A 38 3.78 17.42 40.76
CA ASP A 38 2.75 18.46 40.83
C ASP A 38 3.25 19.83 41.35
N ASP A 39 2.30 20.79 41.37
CA ASP A 39 2.18 22.04 42.16
C ASP A 39 2.78 23.34 41.54
N ASN A 40 2.18 24.56 41.56
CA ASN A 40 1.15 25.14 42.41
C ASN A 40 0.71 26.58 41.97
N ARG A 41 -0.55 26.95 42.31
CA ARG A 41 -1.16 28.27 42.72
C ARG A 41 -1.47 29.44 41.75
N SER A 42 -2.80 29.71 41.63
CA SER A 42 -3.61 30.90 42.04
C SER A 42 -3.06 32.33 41.86
N SER A 43 -3.82 33.42 41.65
CA SER A 43 -5.25 33.70 41.36
C SER A 43 -5.45 35.23 41.24
N SER A 44 -6.46 35.65 40.46
CA SER A 44 -7.35 36.83 40.60
C SER A 44 -6.85 38.28 40.50
N LEU A 45 -7.58 39.06 39.68
CA LEU A 45 -8.11 40.45 39.82
C LEU A 45 -8.47 40.91 38.39
N GLY A 46 -9.66 41.33 37.95
CA GLY A 46 -10.90 41.82 38.54
C GLY A 46 -11.29 43.13 37.82
N ARG A 47 -12.43 43.18 37.10
CA ARG A 47 -13.40 44.32 36.98
C ARG A 47 -14.34 44.22 35.77
N SER A 48 -15.62 44.41 36.09
CA SER A 48 -16.87 44.63 35.31
C SER A 48 -16.81 45.88 34.40
N ALA A 49 -17.64 46.19 33.38
CA ALA A 49 -18.74 45.59 32.60
C ALA A 49 -19.01 46.57 31.38
N PRO A 50 -20.20 46.62 30.72
CA PRO A 50 -20.45 46.22 29.32
C PRO A 50 -20.64 47.37 28.31
N SER A 51 -20.51 47.10 26.99
CA SER A 51 -21.26 47.78 25.90
C SER A 51 -20.95 47.15 24.53
N ASP A 52 -22.00 46.58 23.94
CA ASP A 52 -22.53 46.71 22.57
C ASP A 52 -21.64 46.66 21.30
N ASP A 53 -22.11 45.78 20.42
CA ASP A 53 -22.19 45.95 18.95
C ASP A 53 -20.90 46.17 18.15
N ALA A 54 -20.34 45.05 17.67
CA ALA A 54 -19.83 44.96 16.31
C ALA A 54 -19.77 43.48 15.90
N SER A 55 -20.64 43.10 14.98
CA SER A 55 -20.52 41.88 14.18
C SER A 55 -19.15 41.82 13.51
N VAL A 56 -18.24 41.03 14.09
CA VAL A 56 -17.00 40.61 13.42
C VAL A 56 -17.12 39.12 13.16
N VAL A 57 -17.60 38.86 11.94
CA VAL A 57 -17.25 37.74 11.05
C VAL A 57 -16.49 36.64 11.77
N SER A 58 -17.18 35.53 11.97
CA SER A 58 -16.54 34.25 12.19
C SER A 58 -15.65 33.94 10.99
N ASP A 59 -14.36 34.31 11.06
CA ASP A 59 -13.31 33.74 10.23
C ASP A 59 -12.96 32.37 10.81
N TYR A 60 -13.97 31.50 10.89
CA TYR A 60 -13.73 30.13 10.51
C TYR A 60 -13.46 30.26 9.01
N GLN A 61 -12.19 30.38 8.65
CA GLN A 61 -11.76 29.82 7.38
C GLN A 61 -12.16 28.36 7.45
N GLU A 62 -13.38 28.13 6.97
CA GLU A 62 -13.86 26.89 6.43
C GLU A 62 -12.90 26.58 5.28
N ASP A 63 -11.73 26.07 5.66
CA ASP A 63 -10.82 25.36 4.80
C ASP A 63 -11.64 24.20 4.27
N GLY A 64 -12.27 24.44 3.12
CA GLY A 64 -13.32 23.63 2.56
C GLY A 64 -13.01 22.15 2.71
N VAL A 65 -13.93 21.47 3.40
CA VAL A 65 -14.04 20.02 3.52
C VAL A 65 -13.68 19.42 2.16
N GLY A 66 -12.43 18.97 2.09
CA GLY A 66 -11.89 18.33 0.91
C GLY A 66 -12.41 16.91 0.94
N ASP A 67 -13.51 16.67 0.24
CA ASP A 67 -13.75 15.46 -0.54
C ASP A 67 -13.15 14.17 0.11
N TYR A 68 -13.90 13.57 1.04
CA TYR A 68 -13.75 12.21 1.62
C TYR A 68 -12.45 11.81 2.38
N ASP A 69 -11.72 12.74 3.00
CA ASP A 69 -10.55 12.44 3.87
C ASP A 69 -10.92 11.97 5.31
N GLU A 70 -12.14 11.51 5.57
CA GLU A 70 -12.77 11.54 6.91
C GLU A 70 -12.43 10.43 7.92
N ASP A 71 -11.66 9.38 7.59
CA ASP A 71 -11.47 8.24 8.51
C ASP A 71 -10.02 7.96 8.96
N ILE A 72 -9.03 8.76 8.54
CA ILE A 72 -7.64 8.51 8.93
C ILE A 72 -7.27 9.34 10.19
N PRO A 73 -7.04 8.70 11.36
CA PRO A 73 -6.78 9.43 12.60
C PRO A 73 -5.45 10.20 12.54
N PRO A 74 -5.34 11.32 13.28
CA PRO A 74 -4.07 12.00 13.49
C PRO A 74 -3.00 11.04 14.04
N VAL A 75 -1.82 11.04 13.42
CA VAL A 75 -0.70 10.18 13.80
C VAL A 75 0.62 10.94 13.67
N ALA A 76 1.57 10.68 14.56
CA ALA A 76 2.91 11.26 14.45
C ALA A 76 3.75 10.55 13.39
N ALA A 77 4.64 11.28 12.72
CA ALA A 77 5.50 10.71 11.68
C ALA A 77 6.38 9.55 12.19
N TYR A 78 6.82 9.62 13.46
CA TYR A 78 7.64 8.60 14.11
C TYR A 78 6.84 7.42 14.69
N GLU A 79 5.51 7.51 14.74
CA GLU A 79 4.62 6.44 15.24
C GLU A 79 4.18 5.48 14.12
N LEU A 80 4.36 5.87 12.85
CA LEU A 80 4.07 5.01 11.72
C LEU A 80 5.02 3.81 11.69
N THR A 81 4.46 2.61 11.80
CA THR A 81 5.16 1.33 11.61
C THR A 81 4.89 0.80 10.20
N ASN A 82 5.48 -0.33 9.77
CA ASN A 82 5.25 -0.93 8.45
C ASN A 82 5.45 0.04 7.26
N ILE A 83 6.52 0.85 7.34
CA ILE A 83 6.87 1.82 6.32
C ILE A 83 7.44 1.10 5.10
N LEU A 84 6.77 1.22 3.95
CA LEU A 84 7.22 0.65 2.69
C LEU A 84 8.21 1.57 1.98
N LYS A 85 7.99 2.90 2.07
CA LYS A 85 8.93 3.91 1.59
C LYS A 85 8.71 5.23 2.32
N GLN A 86 9.79 5.96 2.57
CA GLN A 86 9.75 7.28 3.17
C GLN A 86 10.82 8.19 2.58
N GLY A 87 10.59 9.49 2.60
CA GLY A 87 11.54 10.48 2.07
C GLY A 87 10.94 11.87 1.90
N TYR A 88 11.82 12.85 1.70
CA TYR A 88 11.38 14.22 1.40
C TYR A 88 10.99 14.36 -0.08
N LEU A 89 9.79 14.87 -0.32
CA LEU A 89 9.29 15.23 -1.64
C LEU A 89 8.85 16.70 -1.66
N GLU A 90 8.89 17.33 -2.82
CA GLU A 90 8.23 18.61 -3.06
C GLU A 90 6.82 18.32 -3.57
N LYS A 91 5.79 18.62 -2.78
CA LYS A 91 4.39 18.46 -3.15
C LYS A 91 3.84 19.77 -3.72
N LYS A 92 3.13 19.71 -4.84
CA LYS A 92 2.42 20.87 -5.38
C LYS A 92 1.24 21.26 -4.48
N ARG A 93 1.08 22.55 -4.23
CA ARG A 93 -0.05 23.11 -3.47
C ARG A 93 -1.39 22.83 -4.15
N LYS A 94 -2.45 22.82 -3.34
CA LYS A 94 -3.84 22.67 -3.83
C LYS A 94 -4.28 23.95 -4.54
N ASP A 95 -4.00 25.05 -3.86
CA ASP A 95 -4.32 26.42 -4.17
C ASP A 95 -3.21 27.09 -4.99
N HIS A 96 -3.60 27.87 -5.99
CA HIS A 96 -2.73 28.84 -6.66
C HIS A 96 -2.54 30.10 -5.80
N SER A 97 -2.44 29.95 -4.47
CA SER A 97 -2.27 31.09 -3.60
C SER A 97 -0.98 31.82 -3.94
N PHE A 98 -1.11 33.12 -4.20
CA PHE A 98 0.01 34.03 -4.44
C PHE A 98 0.94 34.11 -3.23
N PHE A 99 0.46 33.74 -2.04
CA PHE A 99 1.24 33.77 -0.81
C PHE A 99 1.93 32.42 -0.58
N GLY A 100 3.06 32.22 -1.25
CA GLY A 100 4.02 31.14 -0.97
C GLY A 100 4.47 30.33 -2.18
N PRO A 101 5.45 29.44 -2.00
CA PRO A 101 5.96 28.61 -3.08
C PRO A 101 4.89 27.61 -3.55
N GLU A 102 4.77 27.44 -4.88
CA GLU A 102 3.88 26.44 -5.51
C GLU A 102 4.20 25.02 -5.03
N TRP A 103 5.48 24.74 -4.79
CA TRP A 103 6.02 23.46 -4.36
C TRP A 103 6.46 23.53 -2.90
N GLN A 104 5.93 22.64 -2.07
CA GLN A 104 6.21 22.60 -0.64
C GLN A 104 6.96 21.32 -0.28
N LYS A 105 8.10 21.46 0.40
CA LYS A 105 8.82 20.31 0.95
C LYS A 105 7.95 19.62 2.01
N ARG A 106 7.78 18.31 1.88
CA ARG A 106 7.00 17.44 2.76
C ARG A 106 7.77 16.16 3.02
N TRP A 107 7.74 15.70 4.27
CA TRP A 107 8.18 14.34 4.60
C TRP A 107 7.04 13.40 4.26
N CYS A 108 7.26 12.50 3.30
CA CYS A 108 6.22 11.60 2.80
C CYS A 108 6.51 10.18 3.26
N ILE A 109 5.48 9.45 3.65
CA ILE A 109 5.56 8.06 4.09
C ILE A 109 4.46 7.28 3.36
N LEU A 110 4.84 6.21 2.67
CA LEU A 110 3.93 5.18 2.20
C LEU A 110 3.90 4.07 3.26
N ASN A 111 2.75 3.93 3.91
CA ASN A 111 2.50 2.91 4.92
C ASN A 111 1.33 2.04 4.46
N ASN A 112 1.63 0.79 4.10
CA ASN A 112 0.66 -0.12 3.47
C ASN A 112 -0.07 0.57 2.30
N SER A 113 -1.39 0.74 2.39
CA SER A 113 -2.25 1.37 1.39
C SER A 113 -2.50 2.87 1.63
N ILE A 114 -1.84 3.49 2.60
CA ILE A 114 -2.04 4.90 2.96
C ILE A 114 -0.76 5.69 2.67
N PHE A 115 -0.94 6.82 1.99
CA PHE A 115 0.12 7.79 1.73
C PHE A 115 -0.03 8.98 2.67
N TYR A 116 0.93 9.16 3.58
CA TYR A 116 0.98 10.29 4.51
C TYR A 116 1.96 11.35 4.05
N TYR A 117 1.67 12.62 4.35
CA TYR A 117 2.64 13.69 4.21
C TYR A 117 2.64 14.66 5.40
N PHE A 118 3.84 14.99 5.87
CA PHE A 118 4.12 15.83 7.03
C PHE A 118 4.93 17.06 6.62
N GLY A 119 4.99 18.08 7.48
CA GLY A 119 5.95 19.17 7.31
C GLY A 119 7.39 18.70 7.52
N SER A 120 7.60 17.86 8.54
CA SER A 120 8.89 17.24 8.88
C SER A 120 8.73 15.82 9.42
N GLU A 121 9.84 15.08 9.52
CA GLU A 121 9.89 13.73 10.13
C GLU A 121 9.58 13.71 11.64
N LYS A 122 9.54 14.87 12.30
CA LYS A 122 9.30 15.00 13.75
C LYS A 122 7.89 15.50 14.08
N ASP A 123 7.07 15.74 13.05
CA ASP A 123 5.74 16.28 13.24
C ASP A 123 4.86 15.24 13.96
N LYS A 124 4.13 15.71 14.98
CA LYS A 124 3.18 14.89 15.74
C LYS A 124 1.86 14.61 15.01
N GLN A 125 1.66 15.24 13.85
CA GLN A 125 0.44 15.13 13.07
C GLN A 125 0.73 15.33 11.59
N GLN A 126 0.12 14.50 10.75
CA GLN A 126 0.17 14.63 9.30
C GLN A 126 -0.50 15.91 8.81
N LYS A 127 0.02 16.48 7.73
CA LYS A 127 -0.65 17.58 7.00
C LYS A 127 -1.76 17.07 6.09
N GLY A 128 -1.80 15.77 5.86
CA GLY A 128 -2.85 15.05 5.19
C GLY A 128 -2.40 13.64 4.87
N SER A 129 -3.36 12.83 4.46
CA SER A 129 -3.22 11.43 4.14
C SER A 129 -4.19 11.10 3.02
N PHE A 130 -4.04 9.95 2.37
CA PHE A 130 -5.06 9.42 1.47
C PHE A 130 -4.78 7.94 1.19
N TYR A 131 -5.85 7.18 0.95
CA TYR A 131 -5.73 5.80 0.45
C TYR A 131 -5.31 5.80 -1.02
N ILE A 132 -4.31 5.00 -1.36
CA ILE A 132 -3.82 4.92 -2.74
C ILE A 132 -4.68 4.04 -3.64
N ASN A 133 -5.59 3.22 -3.09
CA ASN A 133 -6.33 2.17 -3.80
C ASN A 133 -7.05 2.65 -5.07
N ASP A 134 -7.66 3.84 -5.03
CA ASP A 134 -8.40 4.40 -6.17
C ASP A 134 -7.52 5.21 -7.13
N TYR A 135 -6.23 5.33 -6.81
CA TYR A 135 -5.28 6.15 -7.56
C TYR A 135 -4.44 5.31 -8.50
N THR A 136 -4.09 5.94 -9.61
CA THR A 136 -3.02 5.49 -10.52
C THR A 136 -1.81 6.39 -10.32
N VAL A 137 -0.61 5.83 -10.41
CA VAL A 137 0.64 6.57 -10.25
C VAL A 137 1.46 6.56 -11.53
N GLN A 138 1.98 7.73 -11.94
CA GLN A 138 2.73 7.86 -13.18
C GLN A 138 3.83 8.93 -13.11
N MET A 139 4.87 8.76 -13.91
CA MET A 139 5.89 9.78 -14.14
C MET A 139 5.33 10.90 -15.03
N VAL A 140 5.56 12.16 -14.69
CA VAL A 140 5.02 13.30 -15.46
C VAL A 140 6.09 14.35 -15.68
N THR A 141 6.43 14.65 -16.92
CA THR A 141 7.54 15.58 -17.23
C THR A 141 7.14 17.03 -17.45
N ASN A 142 5.83 17.32 -17.43
CA ASN A 142 5.27 18.63 -17.78
C ASN A 142 4.78 19.44 -16.56
N LEU A 143 5.04 18.96 -15.33
CA LEU A 143 4.58 19.63 -14.10
C LEU A 143 5.34 20.92 -13.78
N ARG A 144 6.58 21.05 -14.25
CA ARG A 144 7.44 22.22 -14.03
C ARG A 144 8.40 22.43 -15.21
N LYS A 145 8.96 23.64 -15.33
CA LYS A 145 9.81 24.05 -16.46
C LYS A 145 11.32 24.01 -16.17
N ASP A 146 11.72 23.72 -14.94
CA ASP A 146 13.13 23.69 -14.52
C ASP A 146 13.80 22.31 -14.71
N SER A 147 15.03 22.17 -14.23
CA SER A 147 15.83 20.94 -14.34
C SER A 147 15.19 19.74 -13.63
N LYS A 148 14.33 19.95 -12.63
CA LYS A 148 13.67 18.90 -11.86
C LYS A 148 12.44 18.32 -12.56
N ARG A 149 12.07 18.82 -13.75
CA ARG A 149 10.91 18.31 -14.52
C ARG A 149 10.94 16.81 -14.80
N LYS A 150 12.13 16.19 -14.83
CA LYS A 150 12.29 14.73 -15.02
C LYS A 150 12.14 13.91 -13.74
N SER A 151 12.07 14.57 -12.58
CA SER A 151 11.93 13.96 -11.25
C SER A 151 10.50 14.09 -10.71
N CYS A 152 9.54 14.29 -11.60
CA CYS A 152 8.15 14.58 -11.27
C CYS A 152 7.27 13.35 -11.50
N PHE A 153 6.32 13.12 -10.60
CA PHE A 153 5.32 12.08 -10.69
C PHE A 153 4.00 12.57 -10.08
N GLU A 154 2.90 11.89 -10.41
CA GLU A 154 1.61 12.21 -9.83
C GLU A 154 0.78 10.97 -9.50
N LEU A 155 -0.10 11.10 -8.52
CA LEU A 155 -1.18 10.17 -8.24
C LEU A 155 -2.49 10.81 -8.70
N SER A 156 -3.22 10.14 -9.59
CA SER A 156 -4.48 10.63 -10.16
C SER A 156 -5.60 9.61 -10.04
N ALA A 157 -6.82 10.07 -9.79
CA ALA A 157 -8.01 9.23 -9.70
C ALA A 157 -9.20 9.94 -10.37
N PRO A 158 -10.14 9.21 -11.00
CA PRO A 158 -11.31 9.79 -11.66
C PRO A 158 -12.14 10.63 -10.67
N GLY A 159 -12.49 11.86 -11.07
CA GLY A 159 -13.27 12.77 -10.22
C GLY A 159 -12.52 13.38 -9.03
N LYS A 160 -11.29 12.93 -8.75
CA LYS A 160 -10.46 13.41 -7.64
C LYS A 160 -9.34 14.30 -8.17
N ARG A 161 -8.90 15.29 -7.37
CA ARG A 161 -7.76 16.14 -7.72
C ARG A 161 -6.45 15.31 -7.67
N PRO A 162 -5.54 15.46 -8.66
CA PRO A 162 -4.27 14.74 -8.61
C PRO A 162 -3.33 15.29 -7.52
N PHE A 163 -2.58 14.39 -6.91
CA PHE A 163 -1.46 14.72 -6.03
C PHE A 163 -0.15 14.69 -6.83
N GLN A 164 0.49 15.86 -6.93
CA GLN A 164 1.66 16.06 -7.76
C GLN A 164 2.91 16.25 -6.90
N PHE A 165 3.97 15.50 -7.22
CA PHE A 165 5.20 15.46 -6.45
C PHE A 165 6.44 15.62 -7.34
N THR A 166 7.50 16.20 -6.76
CA THR A 166 8.85 16.20 -7.33
C THR A 166 9.82 15.58 -6.32
N ALA A 167 10.55 14.56 -6.73
CA ALA A 167 11.64 13.96 -5.96
C ALA A 167 12.97 14.71 -6.17
N SER A 168 13.99 14.37 -5.38
CA SER A 168 15.32 14.98 -5.52
C SER A 168 16.01 14.59 -6.84
N SER A 169 15.68 13.41 -7.38
CA SER A 169 16.25 12.89 -8.62
C SER A 169 15.23 12.10 -9.45
N PRO A 170 15.48 11.92 -10.76
CA PRO A 170 14.62 11.10 -11.62
C PRO A 170 14.59 9.63 -11.20
N GLN A 171 15.66 9.13 -10.60
CA GLN A 171 15.73 7.77 -10.07
C GLN A 171 14.81 7.62 -8.86
N GLU A 172 14.91 8.53 -7.89
CA GLU A 172 14.07 8.50 -6.70
C GLU A 172 12.58 8.60 -7.07
N ALA A 173 12.23 9.45 -8.03
CA ALA A 173 10.86 9.56 -8.55
C ALA A 173 10.35 8.20 -9.08
N ARG A 174 11.18 7.49 -9.85
CA ARG A 174 10.83 6.15 -10.36
C ARG A 174 10.65 5.15 -9.23
N GLU A 175 11.52 5.16 -8.23
CA GLU A 175 11.38 4.27 -7.07
C GLU A 175 10.08 4.52 -6.28
N TRP A 176 9.63 5.77 -6.17
CA TRP A 176 8.33 6.09 -5.60
C TRP A 176 7.19 5.51 -6.44
N VAL A 177 7.21 5.74 -7.75
CA VAL A 177 6.21 5.21 -8.69
C VAL A 177 6.17 3.68 -8.66
N ASP A 178 7.33 3.02 -8.68
CA ASP A 178 7.46 1.57 -8.68
C ASP A 178 6.94 0.96 -7.37
N GLN A 179 7.30 1.55 -6.23
CA GLN A 179 6.83 1.07 -4.92
C GLN A 179 5.30 1.21 -4.79
N ILE A 180 4.73 2.34 -5.20
CA ILE A 180 3.27 2.56 -5.13
C ILE A 180 2.56 1.59 -6.09
N ASN A 181 3.05 1.41 -7.31
CA ASN A 181 2.50 0.44 -8.26
C ASN A 181 2.58 -1.00 -7.76
N PHE A 182 3.65 -1.35 -7.05
CA PHE A 182 3.78 -2.67 -6.43
C PHE A 182 2.66 -2.91 -5.41
N VAL A 183 2.41 -1.95 -4.51
CA VAL A 183 1.33 -2.05 -3.52
C VAL A 183 -0.04 -2.12 -4.20
N LEU A 184 -0.29 -1.30 -5.22
CA LEU A 184 -1.57 -1.33 -5.95
C LEU A 184 -1.85 -2.69 -6.59
N ARG A 185 -0.81 -3.34 -7.13
CA ARG A 185 -0.92 -4.68 -7.71
C ARG A 185 -1.19 -5.74 -6.65
N ASP A 186 -0.47 -5.68 -5.53
CA ASP A 186 -0.65 -6.59 -4.40
C ASP A 186 -2.08 -6.53 -3.86
N LEU A 187 -2.61 -5.32 -3.66
CA LEU A 187 -4.01 -5.11 -3.25
C LEU A 187 -5.02 -5.68 -4.24
N SER A 188 -4.74 -5.62 -5.55
CA SER A 188 -5.61 -6.21 -6.58
C SER A 188 -5.53 -7.73 -6.68
N SER A 189 -4.43 -8.33 -6.21
CA SER A 189 -4.17 -9.78 -6.32
C SER A 189 -4.78 -10.59 -5.17
N ASN A 190 -5.30 -9.95 -4.12
CA ASN A 190 -5.91 -10.63 -2.97
C ASN A 190 -7.32 -11.20 -3.26
N PHE A 191 -7.76 -11.22 -4.53
CA PHE A 191 -9.02 -11.82 -4.94
C PHE A 191 -8.76 -13.26 -5.44
N ILE A 192 -9.08 -14.26 -4.61
CA ILE A 192 -9.08 -15.67 -5.02
C ILE A 192 -10.36 -15.90 -5.83
N PRO A 193 -10.29 -16.25 -7.13
CA PRO A 193 -11.46 -16.78 -7.81
C PRO A 193 -11.88 -18.05 -7.10
N VAL A 194 -13.13 -18.12 -6.65
CA VAL A 194 -13.72 -19.40 -6.25
C VAL A 194 -13.82 -20.20 -7.55
N ASP A 195 -13.00 -21.24 -7.69
CA ASP A 195 -13.23 -22.26 -8.71
C ASP A 195 -14.52 -22.96 -8.30
N ASP A 196 -15.64 -22.55 -8.91
CA ASP A 196 -16.86 -23.34 -8.98
C ASP A 196 -16.54 -24.55 -9.89
N GLU A 197 -15.74 -25.50 -9.39
CA GLU A 197 -15.53 -26.78 -10.06
C GLU A 197 -16.87 -27.52 -10.11
N GLU A 198 -17.33 -27.68 -11.34
CA GLU A 198 -18.50 -28.37 -11.85
C GLU A 198 -18.85 -29.64 -11.04
N GLU A 199 -20.10 -29.74 -10.60
CA GLU A 199 -20.73 -31.02 -10.24
C GLU A 199 -20.69 -31.92 -11.49
N GLU A 200 -19.63 -32.73 -11.64
CA GLU A 200 -19.64 -33.87 -12.56
C GLU A 200 -20.63 -34.90 -11.97
N GLU A 201 -21.84 -34.91 -12.54
CA GLU A 201 -22.82 -35.98 -12.39
C GLU A 201 -22.12 -37.33 -12.64
N GLU A 202 -22.04 -38.19 -11.61
CA GLU A 202 -21.62 -39.58 -11.75
C GLU A 202 -22.67 -40.33 -12.59
N ASP A 203 -22.50 -40.36 -13.91
CA ASP A 203 -23.24 -41.27 -14.78
C ASP A 203 -22.81 -42.71 -14.47
N GLU A 204 -23.66 -43.37 -13.69
CA GLU A 204 -23.74 -44.79 -13.38
C GLU A 204 -23.81 -45.62 -14.68
N ASP A 205 -22.77 -46.39 -15.03
CA ASP A 205 -22.90 -47.40 -16.09
C ASP A 205 -22.09 -48.70 -15.84
N THR A 206 -22.89 -49.76 -15.65
CA THR A 206 -22.71 -51.13 -16.16
C THR A 206 -21.70 -52.06 -15.47
N TYR A 207 -22.20 -52.82 -14.49
CA TYR A 207 -21.70 -54.17 -14.18
C TYR A 207 -22.16 -55.14 -15.26
N ASP A 208 -21.24 -55.80 -15.96
CA ASP A 208 -21.56 -56.95 -16.83
C ASP A 208 -20.56 -58.09 -16.56
N ASP A 209 -20.71 -58.75 -15.40
CA ASP A 209 -19.98 -59.96 -15.03
C ASP A 209 -20.85 -61.21 -15.27
N ILE A 210 -20.87 -61.77 -16.49
CA ILE A 210 -21.19 -63.19 -16.70
C ILE A 210 -20.23 -63.83 -17.73
N GLU A 211 -19.68 -64.97 -17.32
CA GLU A 211 -18.61 -65.77 -17.90
C GLU A 211 -18.81 -66.27 -19.34
N GLY A 212 -17.70 -66.42 -20.08
CA GLY A 212 -17.69 -67.11 -21.37
C GLY A 212 -16.30 -67.30 -21.99
N TRP A 213 -15.49 -68.16 -21.39
CA TRP A 213 -14.15 -68.55 -21.85
C TRP A 213 -14.11 -69.04 -23.31
N SER A 214 -13.19 -68.48 -24.09
CA SER A 214 -12.86 -68.76 -25.48
C SER A 214 -12.65 -70.24 -25.88
N THR A 215 -13.31 -70.61 -26.98
CA THR A 215 -12.85 -71.40 -28.16
C THR A 215 -11.58 -72.27 -28.07
N LYS A 216 -11.69 -73.51 -28.59
CA LYS A 216 -10.58 -74.34 -29.11
C LYS A 216 -11.10 -75.16 -30.32
N PRO A 217 -10.28 -75.69 -31.27
CA PRO A 217 -8.84 -76.02 -31.14
C PRO A 217 -7.92 -75.86 -32.39
N ARG A 218 -6.58 -75.93 -32.16
CA ARG A 218 -5.47 -76.42 -33.07
C ARG A 218 -5.16 -75.58 -34.34
N LEU A 219 -3.96 -75.45 -34.93
CA LEU A 219 -2.61 -76.06 -34.92
C LEU A 219 -1.65 -75.05 -35.63
N GLY A 220 -0.44 -74.78 -35.15
CA GLY A 220 0.79 -75.13 -35.90
C GLY A 220 1.61 -73.93 -36.43
N ARG A 221 2.82 -73.72 -35.88
CA ARG A 221 3.90 -72.88 -36.45
C ARG A 221 4.84 -73.80 -37.26
N PRO A 222 5.31 -73.45 -38.47
CA PRO A 222 6.31 -74.26 -39.18
C PRO A 222 7.74 -73.96 -38.68
N ARG A 223 8.55 -75.02 -38.51
CA ARG A 223 10.02 -74.96 -38.40
C ARG A 223 10.65 -74.81 -39.79
N PRO A 224 11.77 -74.09 -39.95
CA PRO A 224 12.68 -74.27 -41.09
C PRO A 224 13.68 -75.43 -40.84
N PRO A 225 14.27 -75.98 -41.90
CA PRO A 225 15.00 -77.25 -41.90
C PRO A 225 16.42 -77.12 -41.36
N GLY A 226 16.93 -78.23 -40.82
CA GLY A 226 18.21 -78.33 -40.13
C GLY A 226 19.42 -78.60 -41.02
N GLU A 227 20.53 -78.84 -40.32
CA GLU A 227 21.77 -79.60 -40.58
C GLU A 227 22.88 -78.87 -39.79
N GLU A 228 23.33 -79.46 -38.66
CA GLU A 228 24.62 -80.15 -38.49
C GLU A 228 25.80 -79.17 -38.66
N GLU A 229 26.62 -78.88 -37.65
CA GLU A 229 27.54 -79.79 -36.94
C GLU A 229 27.82 -79.30 -35.49
#